data_AF-X1JY60-F1
#
_entry.id   AF-X1JY60-F1
#
_cell.length_a   1.000
_cell.length_b   1.000
_cell.length_c   1.000
_cell.angle_alpha   90.00
_cell.angle_beta   90.00
_cell.angle_gamma   90.00
#
_symmetry.space_group_name_H-M   'P 1'
#
loop_
_entity.id
_entity.type
_entity.pdbx_description
1 polymer ?
#
loop_
_entity_poly.entity_id
_entity_poly.type
_entity_poly.pdbx_seq_one_letter_code
_entity_poly.pdbx_strand_id
1 'polypeptide(L)' 'SLLGARLTSFSTDLLDDARRVTQMMTNLELSENVGFMNNYVAALFLPHTNAKEFPSDYP' A
#
# COMPACT_ATOMS: atom_id res chain seq x y z
N SER A 1 -13.38 2.38 1.33
CA SER A 1 -13.50 3.81 0.96
C SER A 1 -14.95 4.12 0.59
N LEU A 2 -15.48 5.28 1.00
CA LEU A 2 -16.88 5.66 0.80
C LEU A 2 -17.23 5.92 -0.68
N LEU A 3 -16.30 6.48 -1.45
CA LEU A 3 -16.53 6.76 -2.87
C LEU A 3 -16.78 5.47 -3.68
N GLY A 4 -15.93 4.46 -3.47
CA GLY A 4 -16.08 3.15 -4.12
C GLY A 4 -17.41 2.48 -3.76
N ALA A 5 -17.80 2.53 -2.48
CA ALA A 5 -19.08 1.98 -2.02
C ALA A 5 -20.29 2.65 -2.69
N ARG A 6 -20.24 3.98 -2.88
CA ARG A 6 -21.28 4.74 -3.60
C ARG A 6 -21.33 4.34 -5.08
N LEU A 7 -20.20 4.16 -5.74
CA LEU A 7 -20.17 3.73 -7.15
C LEU A 7 -20.78 2.33 -7.32
N THR A 8 -20.40 1.38 -6.45
CA THR A 8 -20.93 0.01 -6.50
C THR A 8 -22.42 -0.07 -6.13
N SER A 9 -22.95 0.89 -5.36
CA SER A 9 -24.40 0.90 -5.03
C SER A 9 -25.30 1.28 -6.21
N PHE A 10 -24.75 1.87 -7.28
CA PHE A 10 -25.51 2.27 -8.48
C PHE A 10 -25.28 1.36 -9.70
N SER A 11 -24.39 0.37 -9.61
CA SER A 11 -24.09 -0.54 -10.73
C SER A 11 -23.66 -1.92 -10.23
N THR A 12 -24.39 -2.95 -10.66
CA THR A 12 -24.07 -4.36 -10.42
C THR A 12 -22.83 -4.81 -11.19
N ASP A 13 -22.60 -4.26 -12.38
CA ASP A 13 -21.42 -4.58 -13.19
C ASP A 13 -20.14 -4.15 -12.46
N LEU A 14 -20.16 -2.96 -11.83
CA LEU A 14 -19.06 -2.49 -10.99
C LEU A 14 -18.84 -3.38 -9.76
N LEU A 15 -19.90 -3.97 -9.21
CA LEU A 15 -19.79 -4.92 -8.10
C LEU A 15 -19.12 -6.22 -8.54
N ASP A 16 -19.47 -6.74 -9.72
CA ASP A 16 -18.86 -7.96 -10.27
C ASP A 16 -17.39 -7.74 -10.65
N ASP A 17 -17.06 -6.58 -11.21
CA ASP A 17 -15.67 -6.21 -11.47
C ASP A 17 -14.85 -6.06 -10.18
N ALA A 18 -15.41 -5.42 -9.15
CA ALA A 18 -14.76 -5.31 -7.85
C ALA A 18 -14.50 -6.71 -7.24
N ARG A 19 -15.44 -7.65 -7.40
CA ARG A 19 -15.26 -9.05 -6.98
C ARG A 19 -14.13 -9.73 -7.77
N ARG A 20 -14.11 -9.58 -9.09
CA ARG A 20 -13.06 -10.14 -9.95
C ARG A 20 -11.68 -9.61 -9.56
N VAL A 21 -11.54 -8.30 -9.33
CA VAL A 21 -10.29 -7.70 -8.86
C VAL A 21 -9.88 -8.28 -7.52
N THR A 22 -10.81 -8.40 -6.57
CA THR A 22 -10.55 -8.97 -5.24
C THR A 22 -10.02 -10.40 -5.34
N GLN A 23 -10.54 -11.21 -6.27
CA GLN A 23 -10.05 -12.58 -6.51
C GLN A 23 -8.63 -12.64 -7.08
N MET A 24 -8.18 -11.58 -7.76
CA MET A 24 -6.82 -11.48 -8.30
C MET A 24 -5.84 -10.82 -7.32
N MET A 25 -6.31 -10.28 -6.20
CA MET A 25 -5.44 -9.68 -5.19
C MET A 25 -4.66 -10.75 -4.45
N THR A 26 -3.35 -10.57 -4.34
CA THR A 26 -2.48 -11.41 -3.51
C THR A 26 -2.22 -10.68 -2.20
N ASN A 27 -2.63 -11.29 -1.08
CA ASN A 27 -2.27 -10.78 0.23
C ASN A 27 -0.80 -11.11 0.53
N LEU A 28 -0.03 -10.11 0.94
CA LEU A 28 1.38 -10.25 1.31
C LEU A 28 1.51 -10.09 2.81
N GLU A 29 1.96 -11.14 3.49
CA GLU A 29 2.28 -11.08 4.92
C GLU A 29 3.68 -10.46 5.10
N LEU A 30 3.70 -9.25 5.64
CA LEU A 30 4.92 -8.46 5.77
C LEU A 30 5.61 -8.64 7.12
N SER A 31 4.89 -9.14 8.13
CA SER A 31 5.44 -9.30 9.49
C SER A 31 6.56 -10.34 9.59
N GLU A 32 6.57 -11.34 8.71
CA GLU A 32 7.62 -12.37 8.67
C GLU A 32 8.80 -12.01 7.75
N ASN A 33 8.70 -10.90 7.01
CA ASN A 33 9.74 -10.48 6.07
C ASN A 33 10.78 -9.59 6.78
N VAL A 34 11.97 -10.15 7.00
CA VAL A 34 13.09 -9.43 7.65
C VAL A 34 13.48 -8.16 6.87
N GLY A 35 13.42 -8.19 5.54
CA GLY A 35 13.72 -7.02 4.70
C GLY A 35 12.71 -5.89 4.91
N PHE A 36 11.41 -6.22 4.98
CA PHE A 36 10.36 -5.27 5.32
C PHE A 36 10.56 -4.67 6.71
N MET A 37 10.84 -5.51 7.72
CA MET A 37 11.07 -5.05 9.09
C MET A 37 12.29 -4.13 9.20
N ASN A 38 13.37 -4.41 8.45
CA ASN A 38 14.53 -3.52 8.39
C ASN A 38 14.18 -2.15 7.79
N ASN A 39 13.41 -2.11 6.70
CA ASN A 39 12.93 -0.86 6.10
C ASN A 39 11.95 -0.12 7.01
N TYR A 40 11.07 -0.85 7.70
CA TYR A 40 10.15 -0.28 8.69
C TYR A 40 10.92 0.44 9.80
N VAL A 41 11.93 -0.20 10.39
CA VAL A 41 12.76 0.41 11.44
C VAL A 41 13.53 1.62 10.90
N ALA A 42 14.06 1.54 9.67
CA ALA A 42 14.78 2.66 9.06
C ALA A 42 13.89 3.90 8.79
N ALA A 43 12.60 3.68 8.50
CA ALA A 43 11.61 4.74 8.30
C ALA A 43 11.13 5.41 9.60
N LEU A 44 11.53 4.92 10.78
CA LEU A 44 11.24 5.57 12.07
C LEU A 44 12.14 6.77 12.37
N PHE A 45 13.19 6.99 11.56
CA PHE A 45 14.05 8.17 11.63
C PHE A 45 13.74 9.14 10.50
N LEU A 46 13.85 10.45 10.73
CA LEU A 46 13.55 11.46 9.72
C LEU A 46 14.82 11.90 8.95
N PRO A 47 14.76 12.05 7.60
CA PRO A 47 13.65 11.64 6.72
C PRO A 47 13.60 10.11 6.52
N HIS A 48 14.73 9.43 6.73
CA HIS A 48 14.94 7.98 6.79
C HIS A 48 16.37 7.74 7.31
N THR A 49 16.72 6.55 7.82
CA THR A 49 18.11 6.27 8.23
C THR A 49 19.10 6.33 7.05
N ASN A 50 18.65 6.02 5.82
CA ASN A 50 19.44 6.18 4.59
C ASN A 50 19.09 7.51 3.90
N ALA A 51 19.93 8.53 4.08
CA ALA A 51 19.76 9.86 3.49
C ALA A 51 19.81 9.87 1.94
N LYS A 52 20.39 8.85 1.30
CA LYS A 52 20.44 8.75 -0.17
C LYS A 52 19.06 8.55 -0.81
N GLU A 53 18.11 8.03 -0.05
CA GLU A 53 16.72 7.86 -0.50
C GLU A 53 15.94 9.19 -0.53
N PHE A 54 16.47 10.24 0.11
CA PHE A 54 15.85 11.57 0.21
C PHE A 54 16.81 12.65 -0.30
N PRO A 55 17.14 12.63 -1.61
CA PRO A 55 18.14 13.52 -2.19
C PRO A 55 17.72 15.00 -2.21
N SER A 56 16.43 15.30 -2.03
CA SER A 56 15.94 16.68 -1.91
C SER A 56 16.32 17.38 -0.60
N ASP A 57 16.73 16.61 0.42
CA ASP A 57 16.99 17.13 1.77
C ASP A 57 18.47 17.47 2.01
N TYR A 58 19.34 17.23 1.03
CA TYR A 58 20.76 17.62 1.05
C TYR A 58 21.10 18.50 -0.18
N PRO A 59 21.90 19.58 -0.01
CA PRO A 59 22.35 20.43 -1.11
C PRO A 59 23.36 19.73 -2.04
#